data_AF-A0A2D5VJJ6-F1
#
_entry.id   AF-A0A2D5VJJ6-F1
#
_cell.length_a   1.000
_cell.length_b   1.000
_cell.length_c   1.000
_cell.angle_alpha   90.00
_cell.angle_beta   90.00
_cell.angle_gamma   90.00
#
_symmetry.space_group_name_H-M   'P 1'
#
loop_
_entity.id
_entity.type
_entity.pdbx_description
1 polymer ?
#
loop_
_entity_poly.entity_id
_entity_poly.type
_entity_poly.pdbx_seq_one_letter_code
_entity_poly.pdbx_strand_id
1 'polypeptide(L)'
;MSTWYNRIFLLVILFSSSFLVRSETTTSPANQLGVSESSTDQQKITEPPPNQTPVITHTVVVRADLQQPIPISVEISNSMGEIKNAKVFYRPLGNSIFQTVDLSRQSGDLFTAEIPAQDEKVIRIAYYISVTDAQGEGITHGSRNDPNQILANRKPVIVHTEITRVRLDSPVSVLAEITDSTERVVSAEVFHRTTGDSLFNRLELIFQSGKIFEVEIPAPAVQAAGLEYYISATDNHGLVSTHGSAEEPHQVRVRVPPPFVSFSQLLRQTHDSMVNQLNSQEPNYTLGLSQLTAISKSSLLPSDLISSCQRWISVCQRELARKPVAPPSRPSVEVETVSEPSQTPAQLDEGVESEPSPEPEEEAAPPTETYTIEQLVGIYTDAVKNYAMKGQSEEAINRLKLIVELQINHRYLMGNSYFWLGVCHRRLGMYDKAIQYFNGVTNENSFKFKEAQVQLGLIPR
;
A
#
# COMPACT_ATOMS: atom_id res chain seq x y z
N MET A 1 -19.75 -38.99 -24.49
CA MET A 1 -20.58 -37.87 -25.01
C MET A 1 -19.65 -36.81 -25.57
N SER A 2 -20.14 -35.96 -26.49
CA SER A 2 -19.53 -34.77 -27.13
C SER A 2 -18.23 -34.25 -26.48
N THR A 3 -17.03 -34.17 -27.09
CA THR A 3 -16.56 -33.72 -28.44
C THR A 3 -16.64 -32.20 -28.68
N TRP A 4 -15.60 -31.68 -29.38
CA TRP A 4 -15.29 -30.26 -29.74
C TRP A 4 -14.76 -29.43 -28.54
N TYR A 5 -13.77 -28.51 -28.65
CA TYR A 5 -13.02 -27.94 -29.79
C TYR A 5 -11.49 -27.90 -29.51
N ASN A 6 -10.64 -27.55 -30.49
CA ASN A 6 -9.18 -27.52 -30.38
C ASN A 6 -8.54 -26.45 -31.31
N ARG A 7 -7.56 -25.66 -30.81
CA ARG A 7 -6.60 -24.77 -31.56
C ARG A 7 -7.16 -23.56 -32.37
N ILE A 8 -6.36 -22.60 -32.85
CA ILE A 8 -5.25 -21.78 -32.26
C ILE A 8 -4.88 -20.61 -33.25
N PHE A 9 -4.40 -19.46 -32.73
CA PHE A 9 -3.59 -18.40 -33.40
C PHE A 9 -4.13 -17.50 -34.57
N LEU A 10 -4.05 -16.17 -34.31
CA LEU A 10 -3.42 -15.08 -35.10
C LEU A 10 -3.94 -14.52 -36.46
N LEU A 11 -4.17 -13.19 -36.44
CA LEU A 11 -3.70 -12.11 -37.35
C LEU A 11 -4.39 -11.75 -38.70
N VAL A 12 -4.65 -10.43 -38.84
CA VAL A 12 -4.42 -9.55 -40.04
C VAL A 12 -5.45 -9.42 -41.20
N ILE A 13 -6.23 -8.31 -41.14
CA ILE A 13 -6.40 -7.24 -42.18
C ILE A 13 -7.37 -7.38 -43.41
N LEU A 14 -8.05 -6.24 -43.69
CA LEU A 14 -8.70 -5.71 -44.94
C LEU A 14 -10.19 -6.00 -45.32
N PHE A 15 -10.80 -4.92 -45.88
CA PHE A 15 -11.99 -4.75 -46.75
C PHE A 15 -13.31 -5.55 -46.51
N SER A 16 -14.42 -4.82 -46.35
CA SER A 16 -15.35 -4.57 -47.50
C SER A 16 -16.49 -3.58 -47.18
N SER A 17 -16.95 -2.88 -48.21
CA SER A 17 -17.96 -1.80 -48.17
C SER A 17 -19.41 -2.30 -48.31
N SER A 18 -20.38 -1.55 -47.78
CA SER A 18 -21.74 -1.38 -48.36
C SER A 18 -22.39 -0.13 -47.75
N PHE A 19 -22.51 1.01 -48.45
CA PHE A 19 -23.42 1.36 -49.56
C PHE A 19 -24.92 1.34 -49.20
N LEU A 20 -25.51 2.54 -49.05
CA LEU A 20 -26.94 2.78 -49.31
C LEU A 20 -27.18 4.26 -49.68
N VAL A 21 -26.91 4.58 -50.94
CA VAL A 21 -27.25 5.88 -51.54
C VAL A 21 -28.74 5.88 -51.91
N ARG A 22 -29.46 6.96 -51.63
CA ARG A 22 -30.86 7.14 -52.05
C ARG A 22 -30.95 8.29 -53.04
N SER A 23 -31.35 7.98 -54.27
CA SER A 23 -31.53 8.93 -55.37
C SER A 23 -33.00 9.24 -55.61
N GLU A 24 -33.34 10.52 -55.79
CA GLU A 24 -34.61 10.94 -56.41
C GLU A 24 -34.30 11.96 -57.52
N THR A 25 -35.09 11.95 -58.59
CA THR A 25 -34.72 12.53 -59.90
C THR A 25 -35.90 13.22 -60.59
N THR A 26 -35.61 14.28 -61.36
CA THR A 26 -36.48 14.94 -62.36
C THR A 26 -37.74 15.62 -61.79
N THR A 27 -38.17 16.80 -62.27
CA THR A 27 -38.47 17.12 -63.68
C THR A 27 -38.06 18.52 -64.16
N SER A 28 -38.03 18.69 -65.48
CA SER A 28 -37.87 19.96 -66.22
C SER A 28 -39.25 20.44 -66.73
N PRO A 29 -39.39 21.71 -67.16
CA PRO A 29 -39.62 21.89 -68.60
C PRO A 29 -38.81 23.04 -69.26
N ALA A 30 -38.76 22.95 -70.59
CA ALA A 30 -37.89 23.64 -71.54
C ALA A 30 -38.20 25.11 -71.88
N ASN A 31 -37.25 25.69 -72.64
CA ASN A 31 -37.37 26.78 -73.63
C ASN A 31 -37.65 28.22 -73.17
N GLN A 32 -36.65 29.09 -73.42
CA GLN A 32 -36.82 30.15 -74.42
C GLN A 32 -35.49 30.45 -75.14
N LEU A 33 -35.57 30.94 -76.38
CA LEU A 33 -34.43 31.35 -77.21
C LEU A 33 -34.19 32.85 -77.07
N GLY A 34 -32.94 33.24 -76.83
CA GLY A 34 -32.47 34.64 -76.83
C GLY A 34 -31.17 34.75 -77.63
N VAL A 35 -30.94 35.89 -78.29
CA VAL A 35 -29.84 36.10 -79.24
C VAL A 35 -28.99 37.29 -78.79
N SER A 36 -27.66 37.19 -78.99
CA SER A 36 -26.65 38.24 -78.76
C SER A 36 -26.44 38.65 -77.28
N GLU A 37 -25.32 39.25 -76.87
CA GLU A 37 -24.19 39.84 -77.61
C GLU A 37 -22.82 39.30 -77.16
N SER A 38 -21.79 39.50 -77.99
CA SER A 38 -20.39 39.15 -77.68
C SER A 38 -19.73 40.20 -76.80
N SER A 39 -20.07 40.25 -75.51
CA SER A 39 -19.36 41.07 -74.53
C SER A 39 -17.97 40.47 -74.22
N THR A 40 -16.91 41.17 -74.60
CA THR A 40 -15.53 40.84 -74.15
C THR A 40 -15.33 41.36 -72.73
N ASP A 41 -16.01 40.73 -71.78
CA ASP A 41 -16.00 41.15 -70.38
C ASP A 41 -14.56 40.99 -69.83
N GLN A 42 -13.95 42.10 -69.42
CA GLN A 42 -12.62 42.06 -68.83
C GLN A 42 -12.74 41.45 -67.44
N GLN A 43 -12.54 40.14 -67.36
CA GLN A 43 -12.57 39.36 -66.14
C GLN A 43 -11.58 39.94 -65.13
N LYS A 44 -12.09 40.85 -64.29
CA LYS A 44 -11.33 41.58 -63.29
C LYS A 44 -10.62 40.55 -62.42
N ILE A 45 -9.30 40.50 -62.51
CA ILE A 45 -8.48 39.59 -61.73
C ILE A 45 -8.61 40.04 -60.28
N THR A 46 -9.55 39.45 -59.56
CA THR A 46 -9.64 39.56 -58.10
C THR A 46 -8.36 38.93 -57.56
N GLU A 47 -7.49 39.75 -56.98
CA GLU A 47 -6.30 39.25 -56.31
C GLU A 47 -6.70 38.17 -55.30
N PRO A 48 -5.99 37.04 -55.23
CA PRO A 48 -6.33 35.99 -54.28
C PRO A 48 -6.30 36.57 -52.86
N PRO A 49 -7.24 36.18 -51.98
CA PRO A 49 -7.25 36.64 -50.60
C PRO A 49 -5.87 36.38 -49.96
N PRO A 50 -5.34 37.34 -49.17
CA PRO A 50 -3.99 37.25 -48.65
C PRO A 50 -3.79 35.97 -47.84
N ASN A 51 -2.63 35.34 -48.02
CA ASN A 51 -2.27 34.13 -47.30
C ASN A 51 -2.35 34.40 -45.79
N GLN A 52 -2.94 33.46 -45.05
CA GLN A 52 -2.95 33.50 -43.60
C GLN A 52 -1.88 32.54 -43.10
N THR A 53 -0.89 33.09 -42.40
CA THR A 53 0.17 32.28 -41.79
C THR A 53 -0.44 31.22 -40.87
N PRO A 54 0.10 29.98 -40.84
CA PRO A 54 -0.36 28.94 -39.91
C PRO A 54 -0.36 29.41 -38.46
N VAL A 55 -1.16 28.74 -37.61
CA VAL A 55 -1.14 28.90 -36.16
C VAL A 55 -0.73 27.58 -35.50
N ILE A 56 0.18 27.63 -34.52
CA ILE A 56 0.57 26.47 -33.71
C ILE A 56 -0.02 26.62 -32.30
N THR A 57 -0.79 25.63 -31.87
CA THR A 57 -1.18 25.43 -30.47
C THR A 57 -0.46 24.20 -29.93
N HIS A 58 0.28 24.35 -28.83
CA HIS A 58 1.09 23.28 -28.24
C HIS A 58 1.24 23.42 -26.72
N THR A 59 0.90 22.36 -25.99
CA THR A 59 1.22 22.24 -24.55
C THR A 59 2.66 21.76 -24.39
N VAL A 60 3.52 22.61 -23.85
CA VAL A 60 4.96 22.30 -23.67
C VAL A 60 5.16 21.08 -22.77
N VAL A 61 5.97 20.12 -23.24
CA VAL A 61 6.41 18.98 -22.44
C VAL A 61 7.54 19.44 -21.52
N VAL A 62 7.22 19.64 -20.24
CA VAL A 62 8.18 20.15 -19.24
C VAL A 62 9.11 19.05 -18.71
N ARG A 63 8.63 17.81 -18.60
CA ARG A 63 9.37 16.64 -18.11
C ARG A 63 8.93 15.36 -18.83
N ALA A 64 9.83 14.39 -18.98
CA ALA A 64 9.55 13.05 -19.52
C ALA A 64 10.60 12.01 -19.09
N ASP A 65 10.26 10.72 -19.16
CA ASP A 65 11.24 9.63 -19.12
C ASP A 65 12.06 9.66 -20.42
N LEU A 66 13.29 10.19 -20.35
CA LEU A 66 14.11 10.38 -21.55
C LEU A 66 14.69 9.05 -22.07
N GLN A 67 14.52 7.93 -21.36
CA GLN A 67 14.87 6.60 -21.86
C GLN A 67 13.78 5.99 -22.74
N GLN A 68 12.65 6.69 -22.93
CA GLN A 68 11.55 6.32 -23.83
C GLN A 68 11.40 7.35 -24.97
N PRO A 69 10.74 7.00 -26.09
CA PRO A 69 10.28 7.99 -27.06
C PRO A 69 9.34 9.00 -26.39
N ILE A 70 9.58 10.29 -26.62
CA ILE A 70 8.83 11.39 -25.99
C ILE A 70 7.80 11.91 -27.00
N PRO A 71 6.49 11.69 -26.80
CA PRO A 71 5.47 12.13 -27.73
C PRO A 71 5.32 13.66 -27.69
N ILE A 72 5.34 14.27 -28.88
CA ILE A 72 5.08 15.69 -29.12
C ILE A 72 3.77 15.78 -29.91
N SER A 73 2.74 16.35 -29.29
CA SER A 73 1.42 16.59 -29.89
C SER A 73 1.24 18.08 -30.18
N VAL A 74 0.76 18.42 -31.37
CA VAL A 74 0.65 19.80 -31.87
C VAL A 74 -0.64 19.95 -32.66
N GLU A 75 -1.42 21.00 -32.38
CA GLU A 75 -2.51 21.43 -33.25
C GLU A 75 -1.98 22.52 -34.19
N ILE A 76 -2.15 22.33 -35.49
CA ILE A 76 -1.64 23.22 -36.55
C ILE A 76 -2.78 23.55 -37.51
N SER A 77 -3.38 24.72 -37.33
CA SER A 77 -4.43 25.20 -38.23
C SER A 77 -3.84 26.12 -39.32
N ASN A 78 -4.33 25.97 -40.54
CA ASN A 78 -4.13 26.91 -41.64
C ASN A 78 -5.46 27.02 -42.41
N SER A 79 -6.01 28.23 -42.44
CA SER A 79 -7.30 28.57 -43.07
C SER A 79 -7.23 28.72 -44.59
N MET A 80 -6.03 28.90 -45.15
CA MET A 80 -5.82 29.35 -46.54
C MET A 80 -4.85 28.49 -47.36
N GLY A 81 -4.12 27.54 -46.77
CA GLY A 81 -3.09 26.77 -47.48
C GLY A 81 -2.74 25.42 -46.85
N GLU A 82 -2.06 24.58 -47.63
CA GLU A 82 -1.54 23.29 -47.16
C GLU A 82 -0.26 23.46 -46.31
N ILE A 83 -0.10 22.61 -45.29
CA ILE A 83 1.13 22.51 -44.51
C ILE A 83 2.16 21.69 -45.29
N LYS A 84 3.26 22.32 -45.70
CA LYS A 84 4.32 21.74 -46.55
C LYS A 84 5.40 21.04 -45.73
N ASN A 85 5.72 21.58 -44.56
CA ASN A 85 6.55 20.92 -43.55
C ASN A 85 6.00 21.24 -42.17
N ALA A 86 6.01 20.26 -41.28
CA ALA A 86 5.98 20.47 -39.84
C ALA A 86 7.07 19.57 -39.24
N LYS A 87 7.94 20.12 -38.39
CA LYS A 87 9.08 19.40 -37.81
C LYS A 87 9.33 19.83 -36.36
N VAL A 88 9.72 18.87 -35.52
CA VAL A 88 10.30 19.16 -34.19
C VAL A 88 11.81 19.15 -34.31
N PHE A 89 12.43 20.27 -33.95
CA PHE A 89 13.88 20.39 -33.80
C PHE A 89 14.23 20.15 -32.33
N TYR A 90 15.08 19.18 -32.00
CA TYR A 90 15.44 18.84 -30.62
C TYR A 90 16.95 18.59 -30.45
N ARG A 91 17.46 18.68 -29.22
CA ARG A 91 18.84 18.28 -28.85
C ARG A 91 18.99 18.09 -27.34
N PRO A 92 19.86 17.17 -26.87
CA PRO A 92 20.41 17.22 -25.52
C PRO A 92 21.01 18.60 -25.21
N LEU A 93 20.80 19.10 -23.99
CA LEU A 93 21.40 20.37 -23.56
C LEU A 93 22.94 20.26 -23.56
N GLY A 94 23.60 21.27 -24.12
CA GLY A 94 25.06 21.27 -24.33
C GLY A 94 25.48 20.94 -25.77
N ASN A 95 24.66 20.22 -26.53
CA ASN A 95 24.91 20.02 -27.96
C ASN A 95 24.64 21.32 -28.74
N SER A 96 25.50 21.65 -29.71
CA SER A 96 25.34 22.83 -30.57
C SER A 96 24.33 22.61 -31.70
N ILE A 97 24.24 21.38 -32.23
CA ILE A 97 23.39 21.01 -33.36
C ILE A 97 22.02 20.52 -32.87
N PHE A 98 20.95 20.95 -33.55
CA PHE A 98 19.61 20.38 -33.42
C PHE A 98 19.43 19.20 -34.40
N GLN A 99 18.93 18.08 -33.89
CA GLN A 99 18.37 16.98 -34.67
C GLN A 99 16.89 17.29 -35.01
N THR A 100 16.29 16.52 -35.93
CA THR A 100 14.92 16.75 -36.42
C THR A 100 14.11 15.47 -36.49
N VAL A 101 12.85 15.53 -36.09
CA VAL A 101 11.81 14.55 -36.46
C VAL A 101 10.63 15.26 -37.12
N ASP A 102 9.95 14.56 -38.02
CA ASP A 102 8.88 15.11 -38.84
C ASP A 102 7.51 14.90 -38.16
N LEU A 103 6.71 15.96 -38.10
CA LEU A 103 5.35 15.93 -37.56
C LEU A 103 4.40 15.35 -38.61
N SER A 104 3.78 14.22 -38.29
CA SER A 104 2.81 13.53 -39.13
C SER A 104 1.39 13.93 -38.76
N ARG A 105 0.58 14.37 -39.72
CA ARG A 105 -0.85 14.68 -39.51
C ARG A 105 -1.60 13.39 -39.19
N GLN A 106 -2.32 13.36 -38.06
CA GLN A 106 -3.12 12.21 -37.62
C GLN A 106 -4.59 12.37 -38.03
N SER A 107 -5.21 13.49 -37.67
CA SER A 107 -6.63 13.77 -37.96
C SER A 107 -6.94 15.25 -37.81
N GLY A 108 -7.65 15.83 -38.80
CA GLY A 108 -7.89 17.28 -38.82
C GLY A 108 -6.57 18.04 -38.68
N ASP A 109 -6.51 19.01 -37.77
CA ASP A 109 -5.31 19.82 -37.49
C ASP A 109 -4.37 19.20 -36.44
N LEU A 110 -4.61 17.96 -35.98
CA LEU A 110 -3.72 17.26 -35.06
C LEU A 110 -2.52 16.65 -35.80
N PHE A 111 -1.32 17.02 -35.37
CA PHE A 111 -0.05 16.43 -35.80
C PHE A 111 0.72 15.85 -34.61
N THR A 112 1.42 14.74 -34.83
CA THR A 112 2.27 14.12 -33.81
C THR A 112 3.64 13.72 -34.33
N ALA A 113 4.63 13.71 -33.44
CA ALA A 113 5.96 13.16 -33.63
C ALA A 113 6.46 12.57 -32.31
N GLU A 114 7.51 11.75 -32.35
CA GLU A 114 8.21 11.28 -31.17
C GLU A 114 9.67 11.74 -31.21
N ILE A 115 10.15 12.40 -30.17
CA ILE A 115 11.60 12.59 -29.97
C ILE A 115 12.15 11.23 -29.51
N PRO A 116 13.16 10.64 -30.17
CA PRO A 116 13.69 9.33 -29.79
C PRO A 116 14.24 9.29 -28.36
N ALA A 117 14.29 8.09 -27.77
CA ALA A 117 14.97 7.85 -26.50
C ALA A 117 16.44 8.31 -26.53
N GLN A 118 16.94 8.76 -25.37
CA GLN A 118 18.27 9.34 -25.17
C GLN A 118 19.13 8.46 -24.23
N ASP A 119 20.45 8.72 -24.20
CA ASP A 119 21.38 8.13 -23.21
C ASP A 119 20.98 8.59 -21.79
N GLU A 120 21.08 7.71 -20.79
CA GLU A 120 20.73 7.98 -19.39
C GLU A 120 21.42 9.24 -18.80
N LYS A 121 22.59 9.62 -19.33
CA LYS A 121 23.34 10.82 -18.91
C LYS A 121 22.69 12.12 -19.39
N VAL A 122 21.75 12.07 -20.33
CA VAL A 122 20.98 13.25 -20.75
C VAL A 122 19.97 13.59 -19.66
N ILE A 123 20.18 14.72 -18.99
CA ILE A 123 19.27 15.24 -17.94
C ILE A 123 18.30 16.33 -18.45
N ARG A 124 18.48 16.80 -19.68
CA ARG A 124 17.62 17.82 -20.30
C ARG A 124 17.71 17.80 -21.83
N ILE A 125 16.58 17.96 -22.50
CA ILE A 125 16.45 18.21 -23.94
C ILE A 125 15.95 19.65 -24.14
N ALA A 126 16.48 20.34 -25.15
CA ALA A 126 15.96 21.60 -25.66
C ALA A 126 15.29 21.36 -27.03
N TYR A 127 14.07 21.85 -27.25
CA TYR A 127 13.32 21.65 -28.49
C TYR A 127 12.51 22.87 -28.93
N TYR A 128 12.23 22.98 -30.24
CA TYR A 128 11.26 23.91 -30.81
C TYR A 128 10.53 23.26 -31.97
N ILE A 129 9.27 23.67 -32.19
CA ILE A 129 8.47 23.24 -33.35
C ILE A 129 8.65 24.29 -34.45
N SER A 130 8.72 23.86 -35.71
CA SER A 130 8.69 24.74 -36.88
C SER A 130 7.74 24.19 -37.94
N VAL A 131 6.93 25.08 -38.50
CA VAL A 131 5.91 24.78 -39.51
C VAL A 131 6.08 25.74 -40.67
N THR A 132 5.99 25.25 -41.90
CA THR A 132 5.96 26.05 -43.13
C THR A 132 4.79 25.64 -44.02
N ASP A 133 4.09 26.61 -44.58
CA ASP A 133 3.03 26.37 -45.59
C ASP A 133 3.59 26.11 -47.00
N ALA A 134 2.69 25.91 -47.97
CA ALA A 134 3.01 25.68 -49.38
C ALA A 134 3.86 26.81 -50.00
N GLN A 135 3.56 28.05 -49.62
CA GLN A 135 4.21 29.30 -50.04
C GLN A 135 5.64 29.40 -49.49
N GLY A 136 5.89 28.81 -48.32
CA GLY A 136 7.17 28.82 -47.61
C GLY A 136 7.22 29.84 -46.47
N GLU A 137 6.09 30.45 -46.10
CA GLU A 137 5.99 31.27 -44.90
C GLU A 137 6.01 30.34 -43.67
N GLY A 138 6.75 30.74 -42.64
CA GLY A 138 7.12 29.83 -41.55
C GLY A 138 6.98 30.45 -40.16
N ILE A 139 6.42 29.67 -39.24
CA ILE A 139 6.31 30.03 -37.81
C ILE A 139 6.96 28.97 -36.92
N THR A 140 7.25 29.32 -35.67
CA THR A 140 7.83 28.42 -34.67
C THR A 140 7.17 28.55 -33.30
N HIS A 141 7.14 27.44 -32.54
CA HIS A 141 6.76 27.43 -31.12
C HIS A 141 8.00 27.17 -30.26
N GLY A 142 8.41 28.17 -29.48
CA GLY A 142 9.81 28.34 -29.10
C GLY A 142 10.68 28.70 -30.31
N SER A 143 12.00 28.75 -30.13
CA SER A 143 12.96 29.05 -31.21
C SER A 143 14.31 28.37 -31.02
N ARG A 144 15.24 28.58 -31.96
CA ARG A 144 16.64 28.12 -31.85
C ARG A 144 17.40 28.76 -30.68
N ASN A 145 17.09 30.00 -30.36
CA ASN A 145 17.79 30.81 -29.36
C ASN A 145 17.09 30.75 -27.99
N ASP A 146 15.77 30.59 -28.00
CA ASP A 146 14.92 30.39 -26.83
C ASP A 146 14.05 29.12 -27.04
N PRO A 147 14.62 27.92 -26.85
CA PRO A 147 13.92 26.65 -27.03
C PRO A 147 13.15 26.24 -25.77
N ASN A 148 12.01 25.58 -25.96
CA ASN A 148 11.30 24.86 -24.91
C ASN A 148 12.23 23.78 -24.30
N GLN A 149 12.03 23.41 -23.04
CA GLN A 149 12.94 22.50 -22.33
C GLN A 149 12.18 21.34 -21.67
N ILE A 150 12.60 20.12 -21.98
CA ILE A 150 12.16 18.89 -21.32
C ILE A 150 13.25 18.51 -20.32
N LEU A 151 12.94 18.55 -19.02
CA LEU A 151 13.79 18.01 -17.97
C LEU A 151 13.63 16.49 -17.90
N ALA A 152 14.69 15.78 -17.53
CA ALA A 152 14.58 14.36 -17.26
C ALA A 152 13.62 14.09 -16.09
N ASN A 153 12.88 13.00 -16.21
CA ASN A 153 12.17 12.35 -15.14
C ASN A 153 12.61 10.89 -15.03
N ARG A 154 12.74 10.40 -13.80
CA ARG A 154 13.12 9.04 -13.45
C ARG A 154 12.03 8.46 -12.55
N LYS A 155 11.55 7.27 -12.92
CA LYS A 155 10.62 6.46 -12.13
C LYS A 155 11.03 6.39 -10.65
N PRO A 156 10.07 6.29 -9.71
CA PRO A 156 10.40 6.00 -8.32
C PRO A 156 11.20 4.70 -8.18
N VAL A 157 12.00 4.62 -7.11
CA VAL A 157 12.75 3.43 -6.74
C VAL A 157 12.14 2.86 -5.46
N ILE A 158 11.62 1.62 -5.57
CA ILE A 158 11.07 0.84 -4.47
C ILE A 158 12.13 -0.15 -3.98
N VAL A 159 12.46 -0.08 -2.69
CA VAL A 159 13.30 -1.06 -1.99
C VAL A 159 12.44 -1.78 -0.97
N HIS A 160 12.33 -3.10 -1.09
CA HIS A 160 11.46 -3.93 -0.27
C HIS A 160 12.12 -5.29 0.04
N THR A 161 11.78 -5.91 1.17
CA THR A 161 12.23 -7.26 1.54
C THR A 161 11.05 -8.21 1.49
N GLU A 162 11.14 -9.23 0.63
CA GLU A 162 10.04 -10.17 0.35
C GLU A 162 9.56 -10.93 1.59
N ILE A 163 8.23 -10.92 1.79
CA ILE A 163 7.57 -11.62 2.89
C ILE A 163 7.33 -13.07 2.48
N THR A 164 8.30 -13.94 2.68
CA THR A 164 8.21 -15.33 2.17
C THR A 164 7.28 -16.26 2.97
N ARG A 165 6.94 -15.93 4.23
CA ARG A 165 6.12 -16.78 5.13
C ARG A 165 5.32 -15.97 6.15
N VAL A 166 4.07 -16.34 6.36
CA VAL A 166 3.18 -15.78 7.41
C VAL A 166 2.39 -16.90 8.09
N ARG A 167 1.51 -16.57 9.04
CA ARG A 167 0.54 -17.52 9.64
C ARG A 167 -0.84 -17.30 9.03
N LEU A 168 -1.66 -18.36 8.99
CA LEU A 168 -3.08 -18.26 8.64
C LEU A 168 -3.80 -17.26 9.56
N ASP A 169 -4.79 -16.54 9.02
CA ASP A 169 -5.65 -15.59 9.75
C ASP A 169 -4.88 -14.54 10.56
N SER A 170 -3.68 -14.18 10.12
CA SER A 170 -2.80 -13.18 10.76
C SER A 170 -2.54 -12.04 9.80
N PRO A 171 -2.62 -10.76 10.22
CA PRO A 171 -2.34 -9.63 9.35
C PRO A 171 -0.87 -9.58 8.92
N VAL A 172 -0.59 -8.91 7.80
CA VAL A 172 0.76 -8.80 7.21
C VAL A 172 1.11 -7.33 7.00
N SER A 173 2.04 -6.79 7.80
CA SER A 173 2.65 -5.49 7.50
C SER A 173 3.57 -5.62 6.28
N VAL A 174 3.34 -4.78 5.27
CA VAL A 174 4.19 -4.59 4.10
C VAL A 174 4.85 -3.22 4.23
N LEU A 175 6.16 -3.22 4.46
CA LEU A 175 6.99 -2.03 4.58
C LEU A 175 7.89 -1.90 3.35
N ALA A 176 7.97 -0.69 2.78
CA ALA A 176 8.88 -0.37 1.68
C ALA A 176 9.58 0.97 1.91
N GLU A 177 10.84 1.06 1.51
CA GLU A 177 11.50 2.34 1.27
C GLU A 177 11.22 2.75 -0.17
N ILE A 178 10.54 3.89 -0.36
CA ILE A 178 10.20 4.39 -1.70
C ILE A 178 10.78 5.79 -1.84
N THR A 179 11.51 6.00 -2.94
CA THR A 179 12.18 7.26 -3.23
C THR A 179 11.88 7.74 -4.63
N ASP A 180 11.75 9.05 -4.78
CA ASP A 180 11.83 9.72 -6.08
C ASP A 180 13.15 10.50 -6.13
N SER A 181 13.79 10.53 -7.29
CA SER A 181 15.06 11.25 -7.51
C SER A 181 14.91 12.52 -8.36
N THR A 182 13.69 12.77 -8.85
CA THR A 182 13.32 13.85 -9.76
C THR A 182 12.56 14.95 -9.02
N GLU A 183 11.56 14.55 -8.23
CA GLU A 183 10.67 15.45 -7.50
C GLU A 183 9.97 14.74 -6.32
N ARG A 184 8.87 13.98 -6.54
CA ARG A 184 8.16 13.27 -5.46
C ARG A 184 7.25 12.12 -5.92
N VAL A 185 7.15 11.11 -5.06
CA VAL A 185 6.09 10.09 -5.09
C VAL A 185 4.73 10.74 -4.84
N VAL A 186 3.69 10.32 -5.57
CA VAL A 186 2.30 10.76 -5.41
C VAL A 186 1.36 9.64 -4.99
N SER A 187 1.57 8.40 -5.45
CA SER A 187 0.92 7.22 -4.85
C SER A 187 1.92 6.09 -4.61
N ALA A 188 1.66 5.33 -3.55
CA ALA A 188 2.32 4.08 -3.25
C ALA A 188 1.24 3.07 -2.86
N GLU A 189 1.32 1.84 -3.37
CA GLU A 189 0.20 0.90 -3.35
C GLU A 189 0.70 -0.55 -3.23
N VAL A 190 0.00 -1.37 -2.45
CA VAL A 190 0.15 -2.83 -2.44
C VAL A 190 -1.04 -3.44 -3.15
N PHE A 191 -0.76 -4.28 -4.14
CA PHE A 191 -1.73 -5.12 -4.81
C PHE A 191 -1.61 -6.53 -4.26
N HIS A 192 -2.68 -7.14 -3.73
CA HIS A 192 -2.65 -8.46 -3.12
C HIS A 192 -3.85 -9.36 -3.46
N ARG A 193 -3.65 -10.67 -3.47
CA ARG A 193 -4.70 -11.69 -3.75
C ARG A 193 -4.41 -13.03 -3.08
N THR A 194 -5.41 -13.92 -3.00
CA THR A 194 -5.15 -15.31 -2.63
C THR A 194 -4.40 -16.01 -3.76
N THR A 195 -3.49 -16.94 -3.44
CA THR A 195 -2.80 -17.72 -4.47
C THR A 195 -3.81 -18.49 -5.34
N GLY A 196 -3.80 -18.20 -6.65
CA GLY A 196 -4.75 -18.74 -7.63
C GLY A 196 -5.95 -17.84 -7.97
N ASP A 197 -6.18 -16.73 -7.28
CA ASP A 197 -7.19 -15.74 -7.67
C ASP A 197 -6.80 -15.01 -8.97
N SER A 198 -7.78 -14.61 -9.78
CA SER A 198 -7.52 -13.87 -11.02
C SER A 198 -7.34 -12.36 -10.84
N LEU A 199 -7.87 -11.78 -9.75
CA LEU A 199 -7.90 -10.33 -9.51
C LEU A 199 -7.11 -9.96 -8.26
N PHE A 200 -6.41 -8.81 -8.32
CA PHE A 200 -5.76 -8.20 -7.16
C PHE A 200 -6.67 -7.18 -6.47
N ASN A 201 -6.68 -7.21 -5.15
CA ASN A 201 -7.19 -6.14 -4.30
C ASN A 201 -6.09 -5.07 -4.12
N ARG A 202 -6.47 -3.81 -3.90
CA ARG A 202 -5.55 -2.67 -3.81
C ARG A 202 -5.63 -2.03 -2.41
N LEU A 203 -4.48 -1.81 -1.79
CA LEU A 203 -4.32 -1.10 -0.52
C LEU A 203 -3.32 0.06 -0.69
N GLU A 204 -3.57 1.19 -0.05
CA GLU A 204 -2.69 2.37 -0.08
C GLU A 204 -1.54 2.21 0.92
N LEU A 205 -0.30 2.40 0.47
CA LEU A 205 0.89 2.44 1.31
C LEU A 205 0.99 3.79 2.01
N ILE A 206 0.84 3.80 3.34
CA ILE A 206 0.78 5.04 4.13
C ILE A 206 2.20 5.48 4.48
N PHE A 207 2.56 6.70 4.09
CA PHE A 207 3.82 7.33 4.47
C PHE A 207 3.95 7.46 6.00
N GLN A 208 5.04 6.93 6.55
CA GLN A 208 5.32 6.96 7.99
C GLN A 208 6.31 8.07 8.33
N SER A 209 7.51 8.03 7.75
CA SER A 209 8.54 9.08 7.88
C SER A 209 9.70 8.87 6.91
N GLY A 210 10.38 9.97 6.52
CA GLY A 210 11.57 9.95 5.68
C GLY A 210 11.34 9.38 4.28
N LYS A 211 11.51 8.06 4.14
CA LYS A 211 11.31 7.27 2.90
C LYS A 211 10.40 6.06 3.11
N ILE A 212 9.94 5.83 4.35
CA ILE A 212 9.26 4.62 4.78
C ILE A 212 7.76 4.76 4.51
N PHE A 213 7.20 3.79 3.79
CA PHE A 213 5.78 3.59 3.62
C PHE A 213 5.39 2.22 4.19
N GLU A 214 4.23 2.13 4.82
CA GLU A 214 3.74 0.89 5.46
C GLU A 214 2.22 0.72 5.28
N VAL A 215 1.77 -0.52 5.06
CA VAL A 215 0.36 -0.91 5.05
C VAL A 215 0.17 -2.31 5.61
N GLU A 216 -0.99 -2.58 6.21
CA GLU A 216 -1.37 -3.91 6.70
C GLU A 216 -2.32 -4.61 5.73
N ILE A 217 -1.90 -5.74 5.15
CA ILE A 217 -2.82 -6.67 4.47
C ILE A 217 -3.69 -7.35 5.55
N PRO A 218 -5.02 -7.26 5.48
CA PRO A 218 -5.89 -7.71 6.56
C PRO A 218 -5.95 -9.23 6.66
N ALA A 219 -6.00 -9.75 7.88
CA ALA A 219 -5.98 -11.18 8.20
C ALA A 219 -6.87 -12.09 7.32
N PRO A 220 -8.12 -11.74 6.95
CA PRO A 220 -8.98 -12.61 6.12
C PRO A 220 -8.50 -12.81 4.67
N ALA A 221 -7.54 -12.01 4.20
CA ALA A 221 -6.88 -12.22 2.90
C ALA A 221 -5.75 -13.28 2.96
N VAL A 222 -5.39 -13.76 4.15
CA VAL A 222 -4.23 -14.62 4.39
C VAL A 222 -4.70 -16.08 4.53
N GLN A 223 -5.15 -16.66 3.42
CA GLN A 223 -5.81 -17.96 3.39
C GLN A 223 -4.85 -19.14 3.19
N ALA A 224 -5.33 -20.35 3.45
CA ALA A 224 -4.54 -21.59 3.43
C ALA A 224 -3.91 -21.94 2.07
N ALA A 225 -4.42 -21.39 0.96
CA ALA A 225 -3.86 -21.58 -0.38
C ALA A 225 -2.54 -20.83 -0.60
N GLY A 226 -2.30 -19.74 0.13
CA GLY A 226 -1.21 -18.79 -0.10
C GLY A 226 -1.71 -17.36 -0.29
N LEU A 227 -0.79 -16.40 -0.20
CA LEU A 227 -1.02 -14.98 -0.47
C LEU A 227 0.00 -14.54 -1.54
N GLU A 228 -0.46 -13.79 -2.53
CA GLU A 228 0.38 -13.17 -3.56
C GLU A 228 0.28 -11.65 -3.47
N TYR A 229 1.38 -10.93 -3.65
CA TYR A 229 1.36 -9.47 -3.71
C TYR A 229 2.46 -8.86 -4.58
N TYR A 230 2.28 -7.62 -5.01
CA TYR A 230 3.33 -6.76 -5.54
C TYR A 230 3.14 -5.31 -5.06
N ILE A 231 4.20 -4.51 -5.14
CA ILE A 231 4.17 -3.08 -4.78
C ILE A 231 4.21 -2.25 -6.05
N SER A 232 3.48 -1.14 -6.08
CA SER A 232 3.49 -0.13 -7.13
C SER A 232 3.73 1.26 -6.53
N ALA A 233 4.48 2.12 -7.21
CA ALA A 233 4.66 3.52 -6.84
C ALA A 233 4.72 4.43 -8.06
N THR A 234 3.98 5.54 -7.99
CA THR A 234 3.77 6.51 -9.07
C THR A 234 4.28 7.88 -8.65
N ASP A 235 5.03 8.56 -9.51
CA ASP A 235 5.49 9.94 -9.30
C ASP A 235 4.40 11.00 -9.61
N ASN A 236 4.74 12.29 -9.47
CA ASN A 236 3.87 13.42 -9.81
C ASN A 236 3.69 13.69 -11.33
N HIS A 237 4.19 12.80 -12.19
CA HIS A 237 4.11 12.89 -13.66
C HIS A 237 3.56 11.61 -14.31
N GLY A 238 3.15 10.61 -13.52
CA GLY A 238 2.56 9.36 -13.99
C GLY A 238 3.55 8.27 -14.36
N LEU A 239 4.86 8.40 -14.06
CA LEU A 239 5.78 7.28 -14.22
C LEU A 239 5.58 6.29 -13.07
N VAL A 240 5.32 5.04 -13.44
CA VAL A 240 5.10 3.93 -12.50
C VAL A 240 6.37 3.08 -12.39
N SER A 241 6.65 2.65 -11.16
CA SER A 241 7.61 1.62 -10.78
C SER A 241 6.89 0.49 -10.04
N THR A 242 7.38 -0.75 -10.15
CA THR A 242 6.84 -1.87 -9.36
C THR A 242 7.96 -2.71 -8.74
N HIS A 243 7.63 -3.39 -7.64
CA HIS A 243 8.46 -4.43 -7.03
C HIS A 243 7.66 -5.73 -7.07
N GLY A 244 8.02 -6.64 -7.99
CA GLY A 244 7.12 -7.68 -8.51
C GLY A 244 6.14 -7.13 -9.58
N SER A 245 5.27 -7.99 -10.11
CA SER A 245 4.18 -7.60 -11.03
C SER A 245 2.92 -8.45 -10.82
N ALA A 246 1.90 -8.27 -11.68
CA ALA A 246 0.70 -9.11 -11.66
C ALA A 246 0.95 -10.53 -12.22
N GLU A 247 1.93 -10.64 -13.12
CA GLU A 247 2.42 -11.85 -13.77
C GLU A 247 3.48 -12.57 -12.91
N GLU A 248 4.34 -11.81 -12.23
CA GLU A 248 5.38 -12.31 -11.31
C GLU A 248 5.24 -11.64 -9.92
N PRO A 249 4.21 -12.00 -9.13
CA PRO A 249 4.01 -11.49 -7.78
C PRO A 249 4.85 -12.26 -6.74
N HIS A 250 5.14 -11.61 -5.61
CA HIS A 250 5.78 -12.23 -4.45
C HIS A 250 4.87 -13.28 -3.83
N GLN A 251 5.38 -14.50 -3.64
CA GLN A 251 4.62 -15.64 -3.13
C GLN A 251 4.86 -15.88 -1.64
N VAL A 252 3.83 -15.61 -0.83
CA VAL A 252 3.85 -15.76 0.62
C VAL A 252 3.30 -17.14 1.01
N ARG A 253 4.15 -17.99 1.60
CA ARG A 253 3.70 -19.31 2.08
C ARG A 253 2.99 -19.18 3.43
N VAL A 254 1.68 -19.37 3.42
CA VAL A 254 0.84 -19.30 4.63
C VAL A 254 1.00 -20.57 5.46
N ARG A 255 1.57 -20.42 6.66
CA ARG A 255 1.63 -21.51 7.65
C ARG A 255 0.26 -21.66 8.32
N VAL A 256 -0.53 -22.57 7.79
CA VAL A 256 -1.66 -23.17 8.49
C VAL A 256 -1.12 -23.83 9.77
N PRO A 257 -1.55 -23.41 10.98
CA PRO A 257 -1.28 -24.21 12.18
C PRO A 257 -1.98 -25.57 12.03
N PRO A 258 -1.45 -26.68 12.58
CA PRO A 258 -2.20 -27.94 12.58
C PRO A 258 -3.59 -27.68 13.16
N PRO A 259 -4.66 -28.25 12.57
CA PRO A 259 -6.02 -27.94 12.98
C PRO A 259 -6.14 -28.14 14.49
N PHE A 260 -6.73 -27.16 15.17
CA PHE A 260 -6.83 -27.16 16.63
C PHE A 260 -7.86 -28.21 17.05
N VAL A 261 -7.45 -29.49 17.03
CA VAL A 261 -8.22 -30.61 17.54
C VAL A 261 -8.58 -30.23 18.95
N SER A 262 -9.86 -29.96 19.19
CA SER A 262 -10.27 -29.46 20.51
C SER A 262 -9.86 -30.50 21.54
N PHE A 263 -9.46 -30.09 22.75
CA PHE A 263 -9.03 -31.09 23.74
C PHE A 263 -10.13 -32.13 24.01
N SER A 264 -11.41 -31.77 23.85
CA SER A 264 -12.55 -32.69 23.84
C SER A 264 -12.60 -33.66 22.65
N GLN A 265 -12.21 -33.25 21.43
CA GLN A 265 -12.04 -34.14 20.28
C GLN A 265 -10.83 -35.07 20.47
N LEU A 266 -9.70 -34.55 20.97
CA LEU A 266 -8.50 -35.34 21.22
C LEU A 266 -8.75 -36.37 22.34
N LEU A 267 -9.43 -35.97 23.42
CA LEU A 267 -9.94 -36.89 24.45
C LEU A 267 -10.85 -37.95 23.85
N ARG A 268 -11.83 -37.58 23.00
CA ARG A 268 -12.75 -38.54 22.39
C ARG A 268 -12.01 -39.53 21.47
N GLN A 269 -11.11 -39.06 20.61
CA GLN A 269 -10.28 -39.94 19.77
C GLN A 269 -9.40 -40.89 20.61
N THR A 270 -8.80 -40.40 21.70
CA THR A 270 -8.00 -41.23 22.60
C THR A 270 -8.86 -42.25 23.36
N HIS A 271 -10.01 -41.82 23.88
CA HIS A 271 -11.01 -42.65 24.54
C HIS A 271 -11.51 -43.76 23.62
N ASP A 272 -11.96 -43.43 22.42
CA ASP A 272 -12.56 -44.37 21.47
C ASP A 272 -11.48 -45.35 20.96
N SER A 273 -10.24 -44.91 20.79
CA SER A 273 -9.08 -45.78 20.53
C SER A 273 -8.83 -46.78 21.68
N MET A 274 -8.83 -46.32 22.94
CA MET A 274 -8.64 -47.18 24.11
C MET A 274 -9.81 -48.14 24.33
N VAL A 275 -11.06 -47.72 24.08
CA VAL A 275 -12.25 -48.60 24.13
C VAL A 275 -12.16 -49.68 23.05
N ASN A 276 -11.74 -49.34 21.83
CA ASN A 276 -11.54 -50.32 20.77
C ASN A 276 -10.41 -51.31 21.09
N GLN A 277 -9.31 -50.87 21.71
CA GLN A 277 -8.24 -51.76 22.22
C GLN A 277 -8.69 -52.65 23.39
N LEU A 278 -9.56 -52.15 24.28
CA LEU A 278 -10.15 -52.95 25.35
C LEU A 278 -11.05 -54.06 24.78
N ASN A 279 -11.85 -53.73 23.77
CA ASN A 279 -12.78 -54.67 23.13
C ASN A 279 -12.08 -55.69 22.19
N SER A 280 -10.93 -55.36 21.60
CA SER A 280 -10.21 -56.28 20.70
C SER A 280 -9.45 -57.41 21.41
N GLN A 281 -9.32 -57.34 22.73
CA GLN A 281 -8.49 -58.23 23.58
C GLN A 281 -6.99 -58.31 23.23
N GLU A 282 -6.47 -57.49 22.31
CA GLU A 282 -5.03 -57.50 22.01
C GLU A 282 -4.19 -56.97 23.19
N PRO A 283 -3.01 -57.56 23.47
CA PRO A 283 -2.23 -57.25 24.68
C PRO A 283 -1.51 -55.88 24.67
N ASN A 284 -1.50 -55.14 23.55
CA ASN A 284 -0.69 -53.93 23.36
C ASN A 284 -1.29 -52.63 23.95
N TYR A 285 -1.79 -52.70 25.19
CA TYR A 285 -2.37 -51.57 25.93
C TYR A 285 -1.39 -50.44 26.28
N THR A 286 -0.08 -50.67 26.13
CA THR A 286 0.98 -49.72 26.49
C THR A 286 0.98 -48.46 25.63
N LEU A 287 0.54 -48.53 24.37
CA LEU A 287 0.59 -47.40 23.44
C LEU A 287 -0.30 -46.24 23.90
N GLY A 288 -1.59 -46.51 24.17
CA GLY A 288 -2.54 -45.48 24.62
C GLY A 288 -2.15 -44.83 25.96
N LEU A 289 -1.62 -45.62 26.91
CA LEU A 289 -1.16 -45.10 28.20
C LEU A 289 0.07 -44.18 28.04
N SER A 290 0.99 -44.51 27.14
CA SER A 290 2.18 -43.70 26.85
C SER A 290 1.80 -42.35 26.22
N GLN A 291 0.82 -42.35 25.30
CA GLN A 291 0.30 -41.14 24.65
C GLN A 291 -0.41 -40.23 25.66
N LEU A 292 -1.29 -40.77 26.52
CA LEU A 292 -1.91 -40.01 27.61
C LEU A 292 -0.87 -39.43 28.58
N THR A 293 0.17 -40.21 28.91
CA THR A 293 1.24 -39.75 29.80
C THR A 293 2.05 -38.61 29.18
N ALA A 294 2.30 -38.65 27.87
CA ALA A 294 2.95 -37.55 27.14
C ALA A 294 2.06 -36.30 27.10
N ILE A 295 0.76 -36.45 26.83
CA ILE A 295 -0.22 -35.35 26.86
C ILE A 295 -0.27 -34.70 28.25
N SER A 296 -0.30 -35.49 29.34
CA SER A 296 -0.31 -34.96 30.72
C SER A 296 0.97 -34.24 31.16
N LYS A 297 2.03 -34.29 30.34
CA LYS A 297 3.30 -33.57 30.57
C LYS A 297 3.46 -32.34 29.67
N SER A 298 2.46 -32.02 28.83
CA SER A 298 2.48 -30.83 27.98
C SER A 298 2.26 -29.57 28.80
N SER A 299 3.25 -28.67 28.81
CA SER A 299 3.18 -27.35 29.44
C SER A 299 2.25 -26.36 28.73
N LEU A 300 1.61 -26.78 27.62
CA LEU A 300 0.66 -25.99 26.84
C LEU A 300 -0.81 -26.23 27.24
N LEU A 301 -1.07 -27.02 28.29
CA LEU A 301 -2.41 -27.35 28.76
C LEU A 301 -2.72 -26.70 30.13
N PRO A 302 -3.94 -26.17 30.36
CA PRO A 302 -4.40 -25.73 31.67
C PRO A 302 -4.30 -26.80 32.77
N SER A 303 -4.11 -26.35 34.02
CA SER A 303 -3.97 -27.17 35.24
C SER A 303 -5.06 -28.23 35.41
N ASP A 304 -6.30 -27.84 35.17
CA ASP A 304 -7.48 -28.65 35.43
C ASP A 304 -7.63 -29.77 34.39
N LEU A 305 -7.08 -29.50 33.20
CA LEU A 305 -6.96 -30.41 32.07
C LEU A 305 -5.92 -31.49 32.35
N ILE A 306 -4.73 -31.08 32.81
CA ILE A 306 -3.66 -31.98 33.27
C ILE A 306 -4.18 -32.87 34.42
N SER A 307 -4.85 -32.26 35.41
CA SER A 307 -5.48 -32.96 36.53
C SER A 307 -6.52 -33.99 36.07
N SER A 308 -7.30 -33.67 35.04
CA SER A 308 -8.30 -34.58 34.47
C SER A 308 -7.64 -35.76 33.74
N CYS A 309 -6.58 -35.52 32.95
CA CYS A 309 -5.77 -36.60 32.37
C CYS A 309 -5.17 -37.52 33.43
N GLN A 310 -4.60 -36.97 34.51
CA GLN A 310 -3.99 -37.75 35.59
C GLN A 310 -5.02 -38.63 36.31
N ARG A 311 -6.23 -38.13 36.57
CA ARG A 311 -7.35 -38.94 37.09
C ARG A 311 -7.70 -40.09 36.13
N TRP A 312 -7.75 -39.83 34.82
CA TRP A 312 -8.06 -40.85 33.81
C TRP A 312 -6.98 -41.93 33.72
N ILE A 313 -5.70 -41.54 33.68
CA ILE A 313 -4.55 -42.47 33.76
C ILE A 313 -4.67 -43.35 35.01
N SER A 314 -5.03 -42.76 36.15
CA SER A 314 -5.21 -43.47 37.42
C SER A 314 -6.43 -44.41 37.43
N VAL A 315 -7.44 -44.20 36.57
CA VAL A 315 -8.54 -45.16 36.34
C VAL A 315 -8.04 -46.32 35.47
N CYS A 316 -7.41 -46.04 34.32
CA CYS A 316 -6.88 -47.08 33.43
C CYS A 316 -5.87 -48.00 34.13
N GLN A 317 -4.99 -47.45 34.97
CA GLN A 317 -4.04 -48.23 35.77
C GLN A 317 -4.73 -49.15 36.78
N ARG A 318 -5.84 -48.70 37.40
CA ARG A 318 -6.62 -49.53 38.34
C ARG A 318 -7.40 -50.63 37.63
N GLU A 319 -7.95 -50.39 36.44
CA GLU A 319 -8.61 -51.45 35.66
C GLU A 319 -7.59 -52.45 35.06
N LEU A 320 -6.40 -52.01 34.67
CA LEU A 320 -5.29 -52.91 34.32
C LEU A 320 -4.89 -53.81 35.51
N ALA A 321 -4.81 -53.24 36.71
CA ALA A 321 -4.53 -53.99 37.95
C ALA A 321 -5.71 -54.88 38.42
N ARG A 322 -6.91 -54.71 37.86
CA ARG A 322 -8.09 -55.56 38.13
C ARG A 322 -8.20 -56.78 37.21
N LYS A 323 -7.48 -56.83 36.08
CA LYS A 323 -7.34 -58.09 35.33
C LYS A 323 -6.62 -59.11 36.23
N PRO A 324 -7.13 -60.34 36.39
CA PRO A 324 -6.65 -61.26 37.41
C PRO A 324 -5.25 -61.80 37.07
N VAL A 325 -4.22 -61.21 37.68
CA VAL A 325 -2.89 -61.80 37.77
C VAL A 325 -2.95 -62.99 38.74
N ALA A 326 -2.35 -64.13 38.37
CA ALA A 326 -2.29 -65.31 39.23
C ALA A 326 -1.58 -64.97 40.56
N PRO A 327 -2.12 -65.38 41.73
CA PRO A 327 -1.82 -64.71 43.01
C PRO A 327 -0.47 -65.13 43.65
N PRO A 328 0.37 -64.16 44.03
CA PRO A 328 1.39 -64.30 45.08
C PRO A 328 0.87 -63.82 46.45
N SER A 329 1.59 -64.15 47.53
CA SER A 329 1.16 -63.97 48.93
C SER A 329 1.47 -62.60 49.57
N ARG A 330 0.61 -62.18 50.52
CA ARG A 330 0.75 -61.08 51.51
C ARG A 330 1.84 -61.35 52.59
N PRO A 331 2.18 -60.41 53.52
CA PRO A 331 1.68 -59.03 53.81
C PRO A 331 2.76 -57.94 53.49
N SER A 332 2.80 -56.67 53.93
CA SER A 332 2.05 -55.75 54.85
C SER A 332 1.94 -54.34 54.17
N VAL A 333 1.26 -53.26 54.62
CA VAL A 333 0.54 -52.83 55.85
C VAL A 333 1.38 -52.15 56.97
N GLU A 334 1.54 -50.82 56.91
CA GLU A 334 1.57 -49.89 58.07
C GLU A 334 1.20 -48.43 57.64
N VAL A 335 0.95 -47.50 58.58
CA VAL A 335 0.25 -46.21 58.36
C VAL A 335 0.74 -45.10 59.32
N GLU A 336 0.92 -43.85 58.87
CA GLU A 336 0.97 -42.66 59.76
C GLU A 336 0.58 -41.34 59.06
N THR A 337 0.47 -40.22 59.81
CA THR A 337 -0.37 -39.03 59.48
C THR A 337 0.17 -37.68 60.04
N VAL A 338 -0.57 -36.57 59.78
CA VAL A 338 -0.46 -35.19 60.36
C VAL A 338 0.82 -34.39 59.93
N SER A 339 0.93 -33.04 59.88
CA SER A 339 0.10 -31.87 60.31
C SER A 339 0.33 -30.60 59.46
N GLU A 340 -0.61 -29.64 59.50
CA GLU A 340 -0.37 -28.19 59.24
C GLU A 340 0.00 -27.44 60.55
N PRO A 341 0.49 -26.18 60.50
CA PRO A 341 -0.39 -25.04 60.86
C PRO A 341 -0.16 -23.74 60.03
N SER A 342 -0.76 -22.61 60.46
CA SER A 342 -0.96 -21.35 59.70
C SER A 342 -0.66 -20.07 60.54
N GLN A 343 -1.09 -18.88 60.07
CA GLN A 343 -1.21 -17.56 60.78
C GLN A 343 0.06 -16.68 60.98
N THR A 344 0.05 -15.32 61.05
CA THR A 344 -0.71 -14.22 60.36
C THR A 344 0.16 -12.89 60.38
N PRO A 345 -0.28 -11.61 60.18
CA PRO A 345 0.61 -10.50 59.72
C PRO A 345 0.97 -9.43 60.79
N ALA A 346 1.59 -8.31 60.35
CA ALA A 346 1.83 -7.11 61.16
C ALA A 346 1.60 -5.80 60.36
N GLN A 347 1.30 -4.69 61.06
CA GLN A 347 1.18 -3.30 60.56
C GLN A 347 2.03 -2.36 61.43
N LEU A 348 2.53 -1.25 60.86
CA LEU A 348 3.12 -0.02 61.46
C LEU A 348 3.47 0.92 60.27
N ASP A 349 3.56 2.26 60.35
CA ASP A 349 2.90 3.25 61.21
C ASP A 349 3.05 4.69 60.59
N GLU A 350 2.71 5.74 61.34
CA GLU A 350 2.97 7.19 61.12
C GLU A 350 4.36 7.56 60.53
N GLY A 351 4.60 8.73 59.92
CA GLY A 351 3.77 9.92 59.65
C GLY A 351 4.66 11.19 59.58
N VAL A 352 4.48 12.08 58.59
CA VAL A 352 5.30 13.32 58.42
C VAL A 352 4.48 14.47 57.82
N GLU A 353 4.58 15.67 58.41
CA GLU A 353 4.05 16.93 57.87
C GLU A 353 5.12 17.71 57.07
N SER A 354 4.70 18.56 56.12
CA SER A 354 5.56 19.57 55.50
C SER A 354 4.76 20.80 55.01
N GLU A 355 5.41 21.97 55.06
CA GLU A 355 4.82 23.32 54.94
C GLU A 355 4.31 23.73 53.53
N PRO A 356 3.48 24.80 53.43
CA PRO A 356 2.90 25.24 52.15
C PRO A 356 3.89 25.91 51.19
N SER A 357 3.68 25.68 49.89
CA SER A 357 4.43 26.31 48.78
C SER A 357 3.92 27.75 48.50
N PRO A 358 4.79 28.69 48.10
CA PRO A 358 4.38 30.04 47.69
C PRO A 358 3.64 30.06 46.34
N GLU A 359 2.92 31.16 46.10
CA GLU A 359 2.27 31.48 44.82
C GLU A 359 3.33 31.87 43.75
N PRO A 360 3.09 31.56 42.46
CA PRO A 360 4.03 31.90 41.38
C PRO A 360 3.88 33.36 40.92
N GLU A 361 5.01 34.04 40.73
CA GLU A 361 5.06 35.37 40.11
C GLU A 361 4.83 35.29 38.57
N GLU A 362 4.28 36.36 37.98
CA GLU A 362 3.88 36.41 36.57
C GLU A 362 5.08 36.66 35.64
N GLU A 363 5.77 35.57 35.24
CA GLU A 363 6.96 35.62 34.38
C GLU A 363 6.63 36.00 32.92
N ALA A 364 7.48 36.85 32.32
CA ALA A 364 7.26 37.40 30.99
C ALA A 364 7.37 36.35 29.87
N ALA A 365 6.50 36.45 28.86
CA ALA A 365 6.38 35.46 27.80
C ALA A 365 7.72 35.21 27.04
N PRO A 366 8.21 33.97 26.97
CA PRO A 366 9.47 33.64 26.31
C PRO A 366 9.39 33.76 24.77
N PRO A 367 10.53 33.95 24.08
CA PRO A 367 10.56 34.03 22.63
C PRO A 367 10.06 32.74 21.98
N THR A 368 9.21 32.88 20.96
CA THR A 368 8.57 31.76 20.28
C THR A 368 9.56 31.03 19.35
N GLU A 369 10.18 29.97 19.86
CA GLU A 369 10.98 29.05 19.05
C GLU A 369 10.13 28.41 17.93
N THR A 370 10.69 28.33 16.72
CA THR A 370 10.03 27.70 15.57
C THR A 370 10.67 26.35 15.27
N TYR A 371 9.85 25.30 15.25
CA TYR A 371 10.28 23.92 15.07
C TYR A 371 9.94 23.40 13.66
N THR A 372 10.91 22.79 12.98
CA THR A 372 10.67 22.09 11.71
C THR A 372 10.00 20.73 11.95
N ILE A 373 9.29 20.22 10.94
CA ILE A 373 8.67 18.89 10.99
C ILE A 373 9.71 17.80 11.27
N GLU A 374 10.92 17.89 10.71
CA GLU A 374 11.99 16.91 10.94
C GLU A 374 12.47 16.89 12.40
N GLN A 375 12.66 18.07 13.01
CA GLN A 375 12.97 18.18 14.45
C GLN A 375 11.83 17.58 15.30
N LEU A 376 10.57 17.80 14.94
CA LEU A 376 9.41 17.27 15.66
C LEU A 376 9.27 15.74 15.52
N VAL A 377 9.60 15.17 14.35
CA VAL A 377 9.75 13.72 14.16
C VAL A 377 10.87 13.17 15.06
N GLY A 378 11.99 13.89 15.17
CA GLY A 378 13.08 13.55 16.10
C GLY A 378 12.64 13.54 17.56
N ILE A 379 12.00 14.62 18.03
CA ILE A 379 11.49 14.77 19.40
C ILE A 379 10.47 13.67 19.73
N TYR A 380 9.52 13.40 18.84
CA TYR A 380 8.56 12.30 18.97
C TYR A 380 9.26 10.94 19.08
N THR A 381 10.21 10.66 18.17
CA THR A 381 10.90 9.38 18.10
C THR A 381 11.72 9.11 19.37
N ASP A 382 12.38 10.14 19.90
CA ASP A 382 13.14 10.08 21.14
C ASP A 382 12.21 9.90 22.35
N ALA A 383 11.16 10.72 22.46
CA ALA A 383 10.17 10.62 23.53
C ALA A 383 9.54 9.22 23.64
N VAL A 384 9.18 8.61 22.50
CA VAL A 384 8.61 7.26 22.47
C VAL A 384 9.66 6.18 22.76
N LYS A 385 10.74 6.11 21.97
CA LYS A 385 11.69 4.99 22.04
C LYS A 385 12.59 5.04 23.27
N ASN A 386 13.03 6.24 23.68
CA ASN A 386 14.00 6.38 24.75
C ASN A 386 13.40 6.60 26.13
N TYR A 387 12.18 7.13 26.24
CA TYR A 387 11.54 7.42 27.52
C TYR A 387 10.27 6.57 27.74
N ALA A 388 9.23 6.77 26.92
CA ALA A 388 7.93 6.11 27.10
C ALA A 388 8.05 4.58 27.09
N MET A 389 8.80 3.99 26.15
CA MET A 389 8.98 2.53 26.11
C MET A 389 9.81 1.98 27.29
N LYS A 390 10.63 2.80 27.96
CA LYS A 390 11.44 2.40 29.13
C LYS A 390 10.75 2.65 30.47
N GLY A 391 9.57 3.27 30.49
CA GLY A 391 8.82 3.57 31.72
C GLY A 391 9.01 4.99 32.24
N GLN A 392 10.02 5.72 31.74
CA GLN A 392 10.27 7.14 31.99
C GLN A 392 9.13 7.99 31.42
N SER A 393 8.06 8.14 32.20
CA SER A 393 6.76 8.61 31.71
C SER A 393 6.65 10.12 31.76
N GLU A 394 7.35 10.79 32.67
CA GLU A 394 7.31 12.26 32.84
C GLU A 394 8.12 12.97 31.76
N GLU A 395 9.33 12.49 31.48
CA GLU A 395 10.18 13.02 30.40
C GLU A 395 9.55 12.78 29.02
N ALA A 396 8.84 11.66 28.85
CA ALA A 396 8.03 11.40 27.66
C ALA A 396 6.86 12.38 27.55
N ILE A 397 6.12 12.64 28.63
CA ILE A 397 5.02 13.62 28.66
C ILE A 397 5.52 15.00 28.25
N ASN A 398 6.60 15.49 28.86
CA ASN A 398 7.12 16.84 28.59
C ASN A 398 7.47 17.04 27.10
N ARG A 399 8.06 16.03 26.45
CA ARG A 399 8.43 16.08 25.03
C ARG A 399 7.26 15.91 24.07
N LEU A 400 6.28 15.06 24.40
CA LEU A 400 5.08 14.84 23.56
C LEU A 400 4.08 16.01 23.69
N LYS A 401 4.01 16.64 24.86
CA LYS A 401 3.13 17.79 25.14
C LYS A 401 3.45 18.97 24.22
N LEU A 402 4.73 19.28 23.98
CA LEU A 402 5.20 20.28 23.01
C LEU A 402 4.58 20.07 21.61
N ILE A 403 4.54 18.83 21.12
CA ILE A 403 4.02 18.50 19.77
C ILE A 403 2.51 18.78 19.67
N VAL A 404 1.78 18.53 20.77
CA VAL A 404 0.34 18.83 20.85
C VAL A 404 0.09 20.32 21.02
N GLU A 405 0.89 21.02 21.84
CA GLU A 405 0.75 22.47 22.07
C GLU A 405 1.08 23.32 20.84
N LEU A 406 2.01 22.87 19.98
CA LEU A 406 2.28 23.48 18.67
C LEU A 406 1.14 23.29 17.64
N GLN A 407 0.10 22.51 17.94
CA GLN A 407 -1.10 22.30 17.10
C GLN A 407 -0.79 21.97 15.62
N ILE A 408 0.31 21.23 15.38
CA ILE A 408 0.80 20.97 14.03
C ILE A 408 -0.20 20.17 13.18
N ASN A 409 -0.42 20.62 11.94
CA ASN A 409 -1.25 19.91 10.95
C ASN A 409 -0.48 18.72 10.32
N HIS A 410 0.00 17.79 11.16
CA HIS A 410 0.72 16.60 10.74
C HIS A 410 0.10 15.35 11.39
N ARG A 411 -0.95 14.82 10.74
CA ARG A 411 -1.75 13.64 11.12
C ARG A 411 -1.05 12.70 12.12
N TYR A 412 -0.06 11.95 11.63
CA TYR A 412 0.73 10.96 12.39
C TYR A 412 1.28 11.48 13.72
N LEU A 413 1.95 12.63 13.73
CA LEU A 413 2.62 13.16 14.91
C LEU A 413 1.60 13.57 15.97
N MET A 414 0.54 14.26 15.55
CA MET A 414 -0.51 14.74 16.45
C MET A 414 -1.23 13.56 17.12
N GLY A 415 -1.86 12.69 16.32
CA GLY A 415 -2.67 11.59 16.84
C GLY A 415 -1.88 10.53 17.61
N ASN A 416 -0.62 10.28 17.22
CA ASN A 416 0.23 9.36 17.98
C ASN A 416 0.78 9.98 19.27
N SER A 417 0.99 11.30 19.32
CA SER A 417 1.37 11.98 20.58
C SER A 417 0.23 11.94 21.59
N TYR A 418 -1.02 12.16 21.16
CA TYR A 418 -2.22 11.90 21.97
C TYR A 418 -2.23 10.46 22.54
N PHE A 419 -1.99 9.45 21.71
CA PHE A 419 -1.95 8.05 22.17
C PHE A 419 -0.87 7.81 23.25
N TRP A 420 0.37 8.27 23.02
CA TRP A 420 1.47 8.03 23.96
C TRP A 420 1.35 8.87 25.24
N LEU A 421 0.79 10.08 25.19
CA LEU A 421 0.43 10.86 26.39
C LEU A 421 -0.61 10.10 27.23
N GLY A 422 -1.61 9.50 26.59
CA GLY A 422 -2.58 8.62 27.26
C GLY A 422 -1.91 7.44 27.99
N VAL A 423 -0.98 6.75 27.31
CA VAL A 423 -0.21 5.63 27.90
C VAL A 423 0.64 6.08 29.09
N CYS A 424 1.31 7.23 28.99
CA CYS A 424 2.19 7.73 30.06
C CYS A 424 1.38 8.18 31.28
N HIS A 425 0.30 8.95 31.09
CA HIS A 425 -0.59 9.34 32.20
C HIS A 425 -1.26 8.14 32.87
N ARG A 426 -1.65 7.10 32.10
CA ARG A 426 -2.23 5.87 32.68
C ARG A 426 -1.24 5.12 33.59
N ARG A 427 0.06 5.17 33.28
CA ARG A 427 1.12 4.56 34.12
C ARG A 427 1.40 5.35 35.40
N LEU A 428 1.23 6.67 35.37
CA LEU A 428 1.33 7.56 36.53
C LEU A 428 0.03 7.60 37.37
N GLY A 429 -0.96 6.74 37.09
CA GLY A 429 -2.25 6.73 37.77
C GLY A 429 -3.16 7.94 37.47
N MET A 430 -2.76 8.82 36.57
CA MET A 430 -3.50 10.04 36.20
C MET A 430 -4.63 9.72 35.21
N TYR A 431 -5.62 8.94 35.65
CA TYR A 431 -6.61 8.32 34.77
C TYR A 431 -7.46 9.33 33.97
N ASP A 432 -7.87 10.47 34.55
CA ASP A 432 -8.65 11.48 33.83
C ASP A 432 -7.88 12.08 32.65
N LYS A 433 -6.59 12.41 32.87
CA LYS A 433 -5.69 12.87 31.81
C LYS A 433 -5.49 11.77 30.76
N ALA A 434 -5.33 10.52 31.19
CA ALA A 434 -5.21 9.39 30.26
C ALA A 434 -6.45 9.25 29.36
N ILE A 435 -7.65 9.35 29.94
CA ILE A 435 -8.93 9.34 29.20
C ILE A 435 -9.00 10.53 28.22
N GLN A 436 -8.66 11.74 28.68
CA GLN A 436 -8.64 12.94 27.84
C GLN A 436 -7.71 12.76 26.62
N TYR A 437 -6.49 12.29 26.83
CA TYR A 437 -5.52 12.10 25.75
C TYR A 437 -5.90 10.93 24.81
N PHE A 438 -6.44 9.82 25.31
CA PHE A 438 -6.93 8.74 24.45
C PHE A 438 -8.17 9.15 23.63
N ASN A 439 -9.07 9.98 24.17
CA ASN A 439 -10.19 10.55 23.41
C ASN A 439 -9.73 11.56 22.34
N GLY A 440 -8.55 12.15 22.49
CA GLY A 440 -7.91 12.95 21.45
C GLY A 440 -7.37 12.14 20.27
N VAL A 441 -7.30 10.81 20.38
CA VAL A 441 -6.96 9.91 19.26
C VAL A 441 -8.22 9.63 18.44
N THR A 442 -8.19 9.93 17.14
CA THR A 442 -9.30 9.70 16.21
C THR A 442 -8.83 8.87 15.01
N ASN A 443 -9.75 8.20 14.32
CA ASN A 443 -9.44 7.48 13.08
C ASN A 443 -8.88 8.42 11.98
N GLU A 444 -9.23 9.71 12.07
CA GLU A 444 -8.74 10.77 11.18
C GLU A 444 -7.32 11.22 11.55
N ASN A 445 -6.89 11.17 12.81
CA ASN A 445 -5.54 11.59 13.22
C ASN A 445 -4.54 10.45 13.48
N SER A 446 -4.96 9.21 13.74
CA SER A 446 -4.04 8.10 14.02
C SER A 446 -4.56 6.70 13.67
N PHE A 447 -3.66 5.86 13.17
CA PHE A 447 -3.88 4.40 13.07
C PHE A 447 -4.00 3.71 14.44
N LYS A 448 -3.51 4.33 15.52
CA LYS A 448 -3.67 3.87 16.91
C LYS A 448 -5.07 4.06 17.47
N PHE A 449 -6.03 4.61 16.71
CA PHE A 449 -7.41 4.81 17.17
C PHE A 449 -8.04 3.56 17.80
N LYS A 450 -7.96 2.40 17.14
CA LYS A 450 -8.50 1.13 17.68
C LYS A 450 -7.81 0.72 18.99
N GLU A 451 -6.51 0.96 19.10
CA GLU A 451 -5.72 0.66 20.30
C GLU A 451 -6.04 1.63 21.45
N ALA A 452 -6.28 2.91 21.16
CA ALA A 452 -6.74 3.90 22.14
C ALA A 452 -8.10 3.52 22.74
N GLN A 453 -9.04 3.05 21.91
CA GLN A 453 -10.34 2.54 22.38
C GLN A 453 -10.19 1.31 23.30
N VAL A 454 -9.22 0.42 23.02
CA VAL A 454 -8.88 -0.69 23.93
C VAL A 454 -8.25 -0.17 25.23
N GLN A 455 -7.33 0.81 25.18
CA GLN A 455 -6.74 1.39 26.41
C GLN A 455 -7.79 2.08 27.30
N LEU A 456 -8.77 2.78 26.72
CA LEU A 456 -9.90 3.37 27.44
C LEU A 456 -10.74 2.31 28.18
N GLY A 457 -10.90 1.12 27.60
CA GLY A 457 -11.57 -0.03 28.25
C GLY A 457 -10.77 -0.69 29.38
N LEU A 458 -9.49 -0.34 29.55
CA LEU A 458 -8.59 -0.87 30.59
C LEU A 458 -8.33 0.12 31.74
N ILE A 459 -8.95 1.31 31.72
CA ILE A 459 -8.84 2.30 32.79
C ILE A 459 -9.92 2.02 33.85
N PRO A 460 -9.56 1.95 35.16
CA PRO A 460 -10.54 1.84 36.24
C PRO A 460 -11.57 2.99 36.22
N ARG A 461 -12.80 2.70 36.68
CA ARG A 461 -13.90 3.66 36.84
C ARG A 461 -14.38 3.65 38.28
#